data_AF-A0ABC8C5Y4-F1
#
_entry.id   AF-A0ABC8C5Y4-F1
#
_cell.length_a   1.000
_cell.length_b   1.000
_cell.length_c   1.000
_cell.angle_alpha   90.00
_cell.angle_beta   90.00
_cell.angle_gamma   90.00
#
_symmetry.space_group_name_H-M   'P 1'
#
loop_
_entity.id
_entity.type
_entity.pdbx_description
1 polymer ?
#
loop_
_entity_poly.entity_id
_entity_poly.type
_entity_poly.pdbx_seq_one_letter_code
_entity_poly.pdbx_strand_id
1 'polypeptide(L)' 'MHELEKLIVDWVSEFIEEPDVSPADNFLDLGGHSLLAMNLNTRVQQHFGHELDVKVLFEESLGSAIAELHARIAGEPTA' A
#
# COMPACT_ATOMS: atom_id res chain seq x y z
N MET A 1 2.81 -3.93 12.20
CA MET A 1 2.36 -4.58 10.95
C MET A 1 0.84 -4.57 10.79
N HIS A 2 0.05 -5.26 11.62
CA HIS A 2 -1.41 -5.39 11.41
C HIS A 2 -2.23 -4.08 11.28
N GLU A 3 -1.88 -3.00 11.98
CA GLU A 3 -2.62 -1.73 11.90
C GLU A 3 -2.36 -0.99 10.58
N LEU A 4 -1.10 -0.89 10.16
CA LEU A 4 -0.70 -0.27 8.89
C LEU A 4 -1.29 -1.03 7.70
N GLU A 5 -1.24 -2.36 7.76
CA GLU A 5 -1.83 -3.23 6.74
C GLU A 5 -3.34 -2.95 6.59
N LYS A 6 -4.07 -2.97 7.71
CA LYS A 6 -5.51 -2.73 7.73
C LYS A 6 -5.88 -1.36 7.16
N LEU A 7 -5.15 -0.30 7.53
CA LEU A 7 -5.41 1.05 7.02
C LEU A 7 -5.20 1.15 5.51
N ILE A 8 -4.11 0.58 4.99
CA ILE A 8 -3.82 0.63 3.56
C ILE A 8 -4.83 -0.20 2.77
N VAL A 9 -5.18 -1.39 3.26
CA VAL A 9 -6.23 -2.24 2.64
C VAL A 9 -7.58 -1.52 2.60
N ASP A 10 -7.97 -0.87 3.70
CA ASP A 10 -9.20 -0.08 3.78
C ASP A 10 -9.20 1.07 2.76
N TRP A 11 -8.11 1.82 2.66
CA TRP A 11 -7.99 2.90 1.67
C TRP A 11 -8.01 2.40 0.23
N VAL A 12 -7.37 1.26 -0.03
CA VAL A 12 -7.41 0.65 -1.37
C VAL A 12 -8.83 0.23 -1.70
N SER A 13 -9.53 -0.45 -0.79
CA SER A 13 -10.94 -0.82 -0.93
C SER A 13 -11.84 0.39 -1.23
N GLU A 14 -11.63 1.52 -0.53
CA GLU A 14 -12.34 2.77 -0.81
C GLU A 14 -12.06 3.32 -2.22
N PHE A 15 -10.84 3.15 -2.74
CA PHE A 15 -10.43 3.70 -4.04
C PHE A 15 -10.88 2.87 -5.24
N ILE A 16 -10.95 1.55 -5.10
CA ILE A 16 -11.34 0.64 -6.18
C ILE A 16 -12.81 0.20 -6.11
N GLU A 17 -13.55 0.67 -5.09
CA GLU A 17 -14.96 0.34 -4.85
C GLU A 17 -15.23 -1.17 -4.67
N GLU A 18 -14.26 -1.90 -4.08
CA GLU A 18 -14.29 -3.36 -3.93
C GLU A 18 -14.10 -3.77 -2.45
N PRO A 19 -15.02 -4.56 -1.85
CA PRO A 19 -15.05 -4.79 -0.41
C PRO A 19 -14.13 -5.91 0.09
N ASP A 20 -13.60 -6.79 -0.77
CA ASP A 20 -12.86 -8.00 -0.41
C ASP A 20 -11.37 -7.91 -0.78
N VAL A 21 -10.75 -6.74 -0.52
CA VAL A 21 -9.30 -6.54 -0.73
C VAL A 21 -8.48 -7.32 0.28
N SER A 22 -7.61 -8.20 -0.21
CA SER A 22 -6.62 -8.93 0.60
C SER A 22 -5.22 -8.33 0.45
N PRO A 23 -4.38 -8.34 1.51
CA PRO A 23 -2.97 -7.98 1.38
C PRO A 23 -2.21 -8.92 0.43
N ALA A 24 -2.74 -10.10 0.11
CA ALA A 24 -2.12 -11.00 -0.87
C ALA A 24 -2.36 -10.56 -2.33
N ASP A 25 -3.30 -9.65 -2.58
CA ASP A 25 -3.67 -9.23 -3.91
C ASP A 25 -2.69 -8.20 -4.49
N ASN A 26 -2.53 -8.23 -5.81
CA ASN A 26 -1.79 -7.20 -6.53
C ASN A 26 -2.72 -6.00 -6.79
N PHE A 27 -2.18 -4.79 -6.62
CA PHE A 27 -2.96 -3.56 -6.77
C PHE A 27 -3.55 -3.38 -8.17
N LEU A 28 -2.84 -3.80 -9.24
CA LEU A 28 -3.31 -3.70 -10.61
C LEU A 28 -4.40 -4.73 -10.92
N ASP A 29 -4.29 -5.95 -10.35
CA ASP A 29 -5.30 -7.00 -10.53
C ASP A 29 -6.65 -6.60 -9.91
N LEU A 30 -6.61 -5.81 -8.84
CA LEU A 30 -7.77 -5.18 -8.20
C LEU A 30 -8.36 -4.00 -8.98
N GLY A 31 -7.79 -3.64 -10.14
CA GLY A 31 -8.22 -2.48 -10.94
C GLY A 31 -7.53 -1.16 -10.55
N GLY A 32 -6.52 -1.21 -9.69
CA GLY A 32 -5.67 -0.08 -9.35
C GLY A 32 -4.88 0.45 -10.54
N HIS A 33 -4.61 1.75 -10.55
CA HIS A 33 -3.83 2.42 -11.59
C HIS A 33 -3.06 3.62 -11.04
N SER A 34 -2.23 4.27 -11.88
CA SER A 34 -1.29 5.33 -11.44
C SER A 34 -1.93 6.45 -10.64
N LEU A 35 -3.11 6.93 -11.02
CA LEU A 35 -3.83 7.96 -10.26
C LEU A 35 -4.24 7.48 -8.87
N LEU A 36 -4.78 6.26 -8.74
CA LEU A 36 -5.13 5.68 -7.44
C LEU A 36 -3.88 5.42 -6.59
N ALA A 37 -2.80 4.94 -7.20
CA ALA A 37 -1.52 4.77 -6.52
C ALA A 37 -0.98 6.11 -5.98
N MET A 38 -1.11 7.20 -6.76
CA MET A 38 -0.69 8.54 -6.34
C MET A 38 -1.55 9.08 -5.20
N ASN A 39 -2.86 8.82 -5.22
CA ASN A 39 -3.77 9.15 -4.13
C ASN A 39 -3.45 8.36 -2.86
N LEU A 40 -3.21 7.05 -3.00
CA LEU A 40 -2.78 6.19 -1.90
C LEU A 40 -1.46 6.68 -1.30
N ASN A 41 -0.48 7.01 -2.14
CA ASN A 41 0.81 7.51 -1.67
C ASN A 41 0.68 8.83 -0.93
N THR A 42 -0.15 9.75 -1.41
CA THR A 42 -0.43 11.01 -0.72
C THR A 42 -1.01 10.77 0.68
N ARG A 43 -1.95 9.83 0.81
CA ARG A 43 -2.58 9.49 2.10
C ARG A 43 -1.59 8.80 3.05
N VAL A 44 -0.79 7.87 2.53
CA VAL A 44 0.28 7.20 3.28
C VAL A 44 1.32 8.19 3.77
N GLN A 45 1.76 9.12 2.93
CA GLN A 45 2.71 10.18 3.31
C GLN A 45 2.14 11.11 4.39
N GLN A 46 0.88 11.50 4.27
CA GLN A 46 0.23 12.33 5.28
C GLN A 46 0.07 11.64 6.64
N HIS A 47 -0.16 10.32 6.65
CA HIS A 47 -0.42 9.57 7.87
C HIS A 47 0.86 9.03 8.53
N PHE A 48 1.82 8.56 7.74
CA PHE A 48 3.03 7.86 8.22
C PHE A 48 4.33 8.63 7.96
N GLY A 49 4.30 9.74 7.22
CA GLY A 49 5.49 10.53 6.87
C GLY A 49 6.44 9.87 5.87
N HIS A 50 6.03 8.75 5.27
CA HIS A 50 6.81 7.94 4.32
C HIS A 50 5.94 7.61 3.11
N GLU A 51 6.54 7.17 2.00
CA GLU A 51 5.84 6.81 0.77
C GLU A 51 5.95 5.30 0.52
N LEU A 52 4.88 4.70 -0.02
CA LEU A 52 4.90 3.36 -0.61
C LEU A 52 5.76 3.38 -1.87
N ASP A 53 6.48 2.28 -2.05
CA ASP A 53 7.15 2.01 -3.31
C ASP A 53 6.13 1.59 -4.37
N VAL A 54 5.87 2.47 -5.33
CA VAL A 54 4.91 2.22 -6.41
C VAL A 54 5.35 1.04 -7.28
N LYS A 55 6.66 0.79 -7.38
CA LYS A 55 7.16 -0.36 -8.13
C LYS A 55 6.75 -1.65 -7.46
N VAL A 56 6.98 -1.78 -6.14
CA VAL A 56 6.57 -2.98 -5.38
C VAL A 56 5.05 -3.11 -5.36
N LEU A 57 4.31 -2.00 -5.22
CA LEU A 57 2.85 -2.00 -5.29
C LEU A 57 2.31 -2.58 -6.61
N PHE A 58 3.00 -2.34 -7.73
CA PHE A 58 2.57 -2.80 -9.06
C PHE A 58 3.14 -4.17 -9.46
N GLU A 59 4.35 -4.51 -9.03
CA GLU A 59 5.03 -5.75 -9.42
C GLU A 59 4.77 -6.93 -8.46
N GLU A 60 4.39 -6.66 -7.21
CA GLU A 60 4.27 -7.68 -6.15
C GLU A 60 2.83 -7.72 -5.57
N SER A 61 2.67 -7.70 -4.24
CA SER A 61 1.38 -7.66 -3.56
C SER A 61 1.25 -6.40 -2.70
N LEU A 62 0.02 -6.04 -2.34
CA LEU A 62 -0.25 -5.01 -1.33
C LEU A 62 0.56 -5.25 -0.05
N GLY A 63 0.59 -6.51 0.42
CA GLY A 63 1.32 -6.95 1.60
C GLY A 63 2.82 -6.76 1.48
N SER A 64 3.41 -7.00 0.31
CA SER A 64 4.83 -6.74 0.05
C SER A 64 5.16 -5.25 0.17
N ALA A 65 4.35 -4.38 -0.44
CA ALA A 65 4.53 -2.93 -0.36
C ALA A 65 4.33 -2.40 1.07
N ILE A 66 3.36 -2.96 1.79
CA ILE A 66 3.09 -2.70 3.21
C ILE A 66 4.28 -3.10 4.10
N ALA A 67 4.86 -4.28 3.87
CA ALA A 67 6.00 -4.77 4.63
C ALA A 67 7.23 -3.88 4.44
N GLU A 68 7.48 -3.44 3.20
CA GLU A 68 8.58 -2.51 2.92
C GLU A 68 8.39 -1.15 3.59
N LEU A 69 7.17 -0.59 3.50
CA LEU A 69 6.84 0.65 4.21
C LEU A 69 7.03 0.51 5.72
N HIS A 70 6.62 -0.62 6.30
CA HIS A 70 6.81 -0.90 7.72
C HIS A 70 8.30 -0.93 8.10
N ALA A 71 9.15 -1.56 7.29
CA ALA A 71 10.60 -1.55 7.51
C ALA A 71 11.17 -0.12 7.47
N ARG A 72 10.76 0.68 6.48
CA ARG A 72 11.15 2.11 6.36
C ARG A 72 10.74 2.92 7.60
N ILE A 73 9.51 2.75 8.08
CA ILE A 73 9.00 3.43 9.30
C ILE A 73 9.74 2.97 10.56
N ALA A 74 10.06 1.67 10.65
CA ALA A 74 10.79 1.10 11.78
C ALA A 74 12.27 1.53 11.82
N GLY A 75 12.77 2.21 10.79
CA GLY A 75 14.18 2.58 10.66
C GLY A 75 15.08 1.37 10.37
N GLU A 76 14.51 0.25 9.92
CA GLU A 76 15.29 -0.87 9.43
C GLU A 76 15.81 -0.50 8.02
N PRO A 77 17.14 -0.49 7.80
CA PRO A 77 17.65 -0.33 6.45
C PRO A 77 17.22 -1.56 5.67
N THR A 78 16.30 -1.38 4.71
CA THR A 78 16.05 -2.34 3.64
C THR A 78 17.35 -2.44 2.84
N ALA A 79 18.21 -3.39 3.24
CA ALA A 79 19.53 -3.64 2.66
C ALA A 79 19.44 -4.48 1.39
#